data_AF-A0A7R9ZGP8-F1
#
_entry.id   AF-A0A7R9ZGP8-F1
#
_cell.length_a   1.000
_cell.length_b   1.000
_cell.length_c   1.000
_cell.angle_alpha   90.00
_cell.angle_beta   90.00
_cell.angle_gamma   90.00
#
_symmetry.space_group_name_H-M   'P 1'
#
loop_
_entity.id
_entity.type
_entity.pdbx_description
1 polymer ?
#
loop_
_entity_poly.entity_id
_entity_poly.type
_entity_poly.pdbx_seq_one_letter_code
_entity_poly.pdbx_strand_id
1 'polypeptide(L)'
;MSKQRQRLFQPKLGYATAACRKQWIESHDLNYDDPKVSSDMVSLEASLNVSEPLYFWQLYSLIGHQPVLDIVQNFYERVFDDHEAPWFRDVFVRIGGIEYHVSAQAAYWVDAMGGGKLYHGGNVRVQFHHQHNARKVMTLAGAERWMHHMRGALDEYDFSRFNDPRIKLCILEFLRSRMKVYADQHGWKFDEKAFTDSAN
;
A
#
# COMPACT_ATOMS: atom_id res chain seq x y z
N MET A 1 0.64 5.59 -31.76
CA MET A 1 1.28 4.28 -31.49
C MET A 1 1.00 3.92 -30.05
N SER A 2 0.29 2.82 -29.79
CA SER A 2 0.05 2.34 -28.42
C SER A 2 1.40 1.93 -27.81
N LYS A 3 1.83 2.56 -26.71
CA LYS A 3 3.01 2.11 -25.97
C LYS A 3 2.73 0.70 -25.46
N GLN A 4 3.51 -0.27 -25.93
CA GLN A 4 3.42 -1.65 -25.48
C GLN A 4 3.77 -1.71 -23.99
N ARG A 5 3.01 -2.47 -23.19
CA ARG A 5 3.29 -2.70 -21.76
C ARG A 5 4.65 -3.39 -21.62
N GLN A 6 5.48 -2.92 -20.69
CA GLN A 6 6.83 -3.43 -20.47
C GLN A 6 7.15 -3.46 -18.98
N ARG A 7 7.96 -4.46 -18.57
CA ARG A 7 8.61 -4.45 -17.26
C ARG A 7 9.81 -3.53 -17.35
N LEU A 8 9.76 -2.40 -16.66
CA LEU A 8 10.77 -1.35 -16.76
C LEU A 8 11.80 -1.42 -15.63
N PHE A 9 11.50 -2.17 -14.57
CA PHE A 9 12.29 -2.18 -13.35
C PHE A 9 12.60 -3.61 -12.92
N GLN A 10 13.80 -3.80 -12.39
CA GLN A 10 14.28 -5.08 -11.88
C GLN A 10 13.88 -5.24 -10.41
N PRO A 11 12.91 -6.12 -10.08
CA PRO A 11 12.41 -6.25 -8.72
C PRO A 11 13.37 -7.05 -7.84
N LYS A 12 13.33 -6.79 -6.53
CA LYS A 12 14.13 -7.45 -5.50
C LYS A 12 13.32 -7.62 -4.22
N LEU A 13 13.57 -8.71 -3.50
CA LEU A 13 12.98 -8.89 -2.17
C LEU A 13 13.48 -7.82 -1.21
N GLY A 14 12.54 -7.18 -0.53
CA GLY A 14 12.77 -6.26 0.58
C GLY A 14 12.56 -6.93 1.95
N TYR A 15 12.64 -6.12 3.01
CA TYR A 15 12.44 -6.56 4.39
C TYR A 15 10.97 -6.92 4.71
N ALA A 16 10.01 -6.32 3.99
CA ALA A 16 8.58 -6.49 4.19
C ALA A 16 7.93 -7.40 3.15
N THR A 17 8.53 -7.59 1.96
CA THR A 17 7.93 -8.30 0.83
C THR A 17 7.41 -9.69 1.21
N ALA A 18 8.27 -10.54 1.78
CA ALA A 18 7.91 -11.94 2.07
C ALA A 18 6.83 -12.04 3.16
N ALA A 19 6.94 -11.22 4.21
CA ALA A 19 5.98 -11.21 5.31
C ALA A 19 4.60 -10.69 4.86
N CYS A 20 4.57 -9.60 4.08
CA CYS A 20 3.31 -9.08 3.53
C CYS A 20 2.67 -10.07 2.57
N ARG A 21 3.45 -10.69 1.68
CA ARG A 21 2.95 -11.72 0.75
C ARG A 21 2.36 -12.91 1.48
N LYS A 22 3.07 -13.47 2.47
CA LYS A 22 2.59 -14.58 3.27
C LYS A 22 1.25 -14.24 3.94
N GLN A 23 1.19 -13.08 4.59
CA GLN A 23 -0.02 -12.60 5.25
C GLN A 23 -1.20 -12.44 4.28
N TRP A 24 -0.95 -11.93 3.07
CA TRP A 24 -1.99 -11.81 2.05
C TRP A 24 -2.48 -13.19 1.58
N ILE A 25 -1.58 -14.12 1.29
CA ILE A 25 -1.89 -15.49 0.87
C ILE A 25 -2.75 -16.20 1.91
N GLU A 26 -2.33 -16.15 3.18
CA GLU A 26 -3.07 -16.76 4.30
C GLU A 26 -4.46 -16.13 4.48
N SER A 27 -4.59 -14.82 4.29
CA SER A 27 -5.89 -14.12 4.37
C SER A 27 -6.88 -14.46 3.23
N HIS A 28 -6.41 -15.15 2.19
CA HIS A 28 -7.21 -15.60 1.05
C HIS A 28 -7.44 -17.13 1.07
N ASP A 29 -7.23 -17.77 2.24
CA ASP A 29 -7.35 -19.22 2.43
C ASP A 29 -6.48 -20.05 1.46
N LEU A 30 -5.38 -19.45 0.99
CA LEU A 30 -4.36 -20.12 0.20
C LEU A 30 -3.24 -20.56 1.14
N ASN A 31 -2.69 -21.76 0.92
CA ASN A 31 -1.48 -22.19 1.60
C ASN A 31 -0.25 -21.83 0.74
N TYR A 32 0.73 -21.16 1.35
CA TYR A 32 1.98 -20.76 0.68
C TYR A 32 2.72 -21.95 0.04
N ASP A 33 2.60 -23.14 0.64
CA ASP A 33 3.19 -24.38 0.17
C ASP A 33 2.22 -25.20 -0.73
N ASP A 34 1.04 -24.67 -1.05
CA ASP A 34 0.07 -25.31 -1.94
C ASP A 34 0.59 -25.30 -3.39
N PRO A 35 0.58 -26.44 -4.11
CA PRO A 35 0.83 -26.47 -5.56
C PRO A 35 -0.06 -25.52 -6.39
N LYS A 36 -1.21 -25.09 -5.85
CA LYS A 36 -2.08 -24.06 -6.47
C LYS A 36 -1.47 -22.66 -6.45
N VAL A 37 -0.47 -22.40 -5.61
CA VAL A 37 0.35 -21.19 -5.68
C VAL A 37 1.31 -21.36 -6.85
N SER A 38 0.93 -20.80 -8.00
CA SER A 38 1.76 -20.88 -9.20
C SER A 38 3.09 -20.13 -9.00
N SER A 39 4.12 -20.54 -9.75
CA SER A 39 5.39 -19.79 -9.83
C SER A 39 5.18 -18.31 -10.14
N ASP A 40 4.13 -18.00 -10.90
CA ASP A 40 3.77 -16.65 -11.30
C ASP A 40 3.21 -15.84 -10.13
N MET A 41 2.46 -16.47 -9.22
CA MET A 41 1.98 -15.80 -8.00
C MET A 41 3.15 -15.42 -7.09
N VAL A 42 4.15 -16.29 -6.89
CA VAL A 42 5.30 -15.99 -6.02
C VAL A 42 6.41 -15.19 -6.70
N SER A 43 6.32 -14.98 -8.02
CA SER A 43 7.22 -14.10 -8.76
C SER A 43 7.05 -12.65 -8.32
N LEU A 44 8.16 -11.88 -8.36
CA LEU A 44 8.13 -10.41 -8.23
C LEU A 44 7.92 -9.71 -9.57
N GLU A 45 7.88 -10.45 -10.67
CA GLU A 45 7.65 -9.90 -12.00
C GLU A 45 6.18 -10.03 -12.35
N ALA A 46 5.53 -8.90 -12.63
CA ALA A 46 4.14 -8.88 -13.04
C ALA A 46 3.95 -9.50 -14.43
N SER A 47 2.86 -10.22 -14.65
CA SER A 47 2.48 -10.60 -16.01
C SER A 47 2.14 -9.37 -16.86
N LEU A 48 2.57 -9.36 -18.13
CA LEU A 48 2.17 -8.33 -19.10
C LEU A 48 0.78 -8.59 -19.71
N ASN A 49 0.23 -9.80 -19.48
CA ASN A 49 -1.14 -10.14 -19.81
C ASN A 49 -2.08 -9.57 -18.75
N VAL A 50 -2.93 -8.61 -19.12
CA VAL A 50 -3.85 -7.95 -18.19
C VAL A 50 -5.04 -8.80 -17.77
N SER A 51 -5.26 -9.94 -18.42
CA SER A 51 -6.24 -10.93 -17.98
C SER A 51 -5.72 -11.79 -16.84
N GLU A 52 -4.41 -11.76 -16.55
CA GLU A 52 -3.82 -12.46 -15.41
C GLU A 52 -3.82 -11.59 -14.15
N PRO A 53 -3.91 -12.21 -12.95
CA PRO A 53 -3.81 -11.48 -11.69
C PRO A 53 -2.53 -10.66 -11.56
N LEU A 54 -2.63 -9.53 -10.86
CA LEU A 54 -1.50 -8.71 -10.46
C LEU A 54 -1.45 -8.66 -8.93
N TYR A 55 -0.32 -9.03 -8.36
CA TYR A 55 -0.11 -9.01 -6.91
C TYR A 55 0.77 -7.83 -6.50
N PHE A 56 0.56 -7.27 -5.31
CA PHE A 56 1.22 -6.01 -4.94
C PHE A 56 2.75 -6.13 -4.89
N TRP A 57 3.29 -7.31 -4.56
CA TRP A 57 4.73 -7.59 -4.56
C TRP A 57 5.34 -7.64 -5.98
N GLN A 58 4.53 -7.44 -7.02
CA GLN A 58 4.95 -7.35 -8.41
C GLN A 58 4.91 -5.93 -8.97
N LEU A 59 4.26 -4.99 -8.26
CA LEU A 59 4.01 -3.63 -8.74
C LEU A 59 5.29 -2.92 -9.13
N TYR A 60 6.38 -3.10 -8.36
CA TYR A 60 7.64 -2.44 -8.65
C TYR A 60 8.14 -2.73 -10.07
N SER A 61 7.99 -3.96 -10.56
CA SER A 61 8.42 -4.34 -11.92
C SER A 61 7.74 -3.53 -13.04
N LEU A 62 6.55 -2.98 -12.77
CA LEU A 62 5.77 -2.16 -13.70
C LEU A 62 5.99 -0.66 -13.48
N ILE A 63 5.90 -0.19 -12.24
CA ILE A 63 5.76 1.24 -11.93
C ILE A 63 7.02 1.88 -11.31
N GLY A 64 7.92 1.07 -10.74
CA GLY A 64 9.13 1.55 -10.08
C GLY A 64 8.85 2.35 -8.82
N HIS A 65 9.78 3.24 -8.46
CA HIS A 65 9.72 4.00 -7.19
C HIS A 65 8.82 5.24 -7.30
N GLN A 66 9.01 6.06 -8.33
CA GLN A 66 8.46 7.43 -8.38
C GLN A 66 6.94 7.50 -8.18
N PRO A 67 6.12 6.63 -8.79
CA PRO A 67 4.66 6.65 -8.59
C PRO A 67 4.24 6.48 -7.13
N VAL A 68 4.95 5.63 -6.38
CA VAL A 68 4.68 5.43 -4.94
C VAL A 68 5.02 6.70 -4.17
N LEU A 69 6.15 7.33 -4.49
CA LEU A 69 6.56 8.58 -3.85
C LEU A 69 5.54 9.70 -4.10
N ASP A 70 5.10 9.87 -5.35
CA ASP A 70 4.14 10.91 -5.75
C ASP A 70 2.79 10.73 -5.02
N ILE A 71 2.26 9.50 -4.98
CA ILE A 71 0.99 9.18 -4.29
C ILE A 71 1.12 9.46 -2.78
N VAL A 72 2.20 8.99 -2.16
CA VAL A 72 2.42 9.17 -0.72
C VAL A 72 2.65 10.63 -0.36
N GLN A 73 3.34 11.39 -1.21
CA GLN A 73 3.52 12.84 -1.07
C GLN A 73 2.16 13.56 -1.05
N ASN A 74 1.35 13.36 -2.10
CA ASN A 74 0.03 13.96 -2.20
C ASN A 74 -0.88 13.56 -1.03
N PHE A 75 -0.80 12.29 -0.59
CA PHE A 75 -1.50 11.82 0.61
C PHE A 75 -1.11 12.64 1.85
N TYR A 76 0.18 12.83 2.13
CA TYR A 76 0.58 13.57 3.33
C TYR A 76 0.33 15.07 3.24
N GLU A 77 0.38 15.68 2.04
CA GLU A 77 -0.08 17.06 1.85
C GLU A 77 -1.55 17.19 2.28
N ARG A 78 -2.42 16.30 1.81
CA ARG A 78 -3.84 16.25 2.22
C ARG A 78 -4.02 16.05 3.73
N VAL A 79 -3.22 15.18 4.34
CA VAL A 79 -3.25 14.96 5.80
C VAL A 79 -2.85 16.23 6.56
N PHE A 80 -1.81 16.95 6.11
CA PHE A 80 -1.31 18.14 6.80
C PHE A 80 -2.24 19.36 6.60
N ASP A 81 -2.94 19.41 5.47
CA ASP A 81 -3.95 20.43 5.17
C ASP A 81 -5.34 20.11 5.78
N ASP A 82 -5.47 19.01 6.52
CA ASP A 82 -6.71 18.61 7.17
C ASP A 82 -7.02 19.46 8.41
N HIS A 83 -7.55 20.66 8.18
CA HIS A 83 -7.99 21.57 9.24
C HIS A 83 -9.30 21.13 9.92
N GLU A 84 -10.07 20.23 9.30
CA GLU A 84 -11.35 19.74 9.84
C GLU A 84 -11.16 18.64 10.90
N ALA A 85 -10.08 17.85 10.81
CA ALA A 85 -9.76 16.79 11.75
C ALA A 85 -8.39 16.99 12.42
N PRO A 86 -8.20 18.05 13.25
CA PRO A 86 -6.95 18.28 13.97
C PRO A 86 -6.58 17.11 14.90
N TRP A 87 -7.57 16.39 15.44
CA TRP A 87 -7.34 15.18 16.24
C TRP A 87 -6.59 14.07 15.48
N PHE A 88 -6.72 14.03 14.16
CA PHE A 88 -6.03 13.11 13.27
C PHE A 88 -4.70 13.71 12.81
N ARG A 89 -4.75 14.90 12.19
CA ARG A 89 -3.57 15.62 11.67
C ARG A 89 -2.46 15.79 12.71
N ASP A 90 -2.81 16.24 13.92
CA ASP A 90 -1.83 16.63 14.94
C ASP A 90 -1.04 15.42 15.49
N VAL A 91 -1.50 14.20 15.24
CA VAL A 91 -0.72 13.00 15.52
C VAL A 91 0.47 12.90 14.58
N PHE A 92 0.29 13.19 13.29
CA PHE A 92 1.36 13.20 12.30
C PHE A 92 2.31 14.38 12.48
N VAL A 93 1.77 15.60 12.67
CA VAL A 93 2.57 16.82 12.90
C VAL A 93 3.50 16.67 14.10
N ARG A 94 3.03 16.03 15.18
CA ARG A 94 3.86 15.78 16.38
C ARG A 94 5.00 14.78 16.12
N ILE A 95 4.84 13.85 15.18
CA ILE A 95 5.84 12.82 14.88
C ILE A 95 6.95 13.38 13.98
N GLY A 96 6.61 14.21 13.00
CA GLY A 96 7.57 14.76 12.05
C GLY A 96 6.89 15.54 10.93
N GLY A 97 7.68 16.19 10.07
CA GLY A 97 7.19 16.90 8.89
C GLY A 97 6.79 15.96 7.74
N ILE A 98 6.20 16.52 6.68
CA ILE A 98 5.74 15.78 5.50
C ILE A 98 6.85 14.87 4.94
N GLU A 99 8.05 15.40 4.71
CA GLU A 99 9.18 14.64 4.14
C GLU A 99 9.55 13.39 4.95
N TYR A 100 9.50 13.48 6.29
CA TYR A 100 9.77 12.35 7.18
C TYR A 100 8.76 11.23 6.95
N HIS A 101 7.48 11.58 6.91
CA HIS A 101 6.39 10.64 6.74
C HIS A 101 6.36 10.03 5.35
N VAL A 102 6.61 10.86 4.33
CA VAL A 102 6.68 10.44 2.93
C VAL A 102 7.82 9.44 2.73
N SER A 103 9.03 9.78 3.19
CA SER A 103 10.18 8.90 3.12
C SER A 103 9.92 7.55 3.81
N ALA A 104 9.35 7.57 5.02
CA ALA A 104 9.07 6.35 5.76
C ALA A 104 8.01 5.47 5.09
N GLN A 105 6.88 6.04 4.66
CA GLN A 105 5.78 5.27 4.09
C GLN A 105 6.10 4.79 2.66
N ALA A 106 6.71 5.63 1.82
CA ALA A 106 7.13 5.24 0.48
C ALA A 106 8.19 4.12 0.54
N ALA A 107 9.16 4.21 1.46
CA ALA A 107 10.14 3.14 1.65
C ALA A 107 9.47 1.81 2.03
N TYR A 108 8.46 1.84 2.91
CA TYR A 108 7.71 0.63 3.27
C TYR A 108 6.95 0.04 2.08
N TRP A 109 6.25 0.89 1.32
CA TRP A 109 5.48 0.44 0.15
C TRP A 109 6.38 -0.13 -0.92
N VAL A 110 7.43 0.59 -1.33
CA VAL A 110 8.36 0.12 -2.35
C VAL A 110 9.04 -1.18 -1.91
N ASP A 111 9.42 -1.31 -0.64
CA ASP A 111 9.95 -2.55 -0.08
C ASP A 111 8.94 -3.70 -0.19
N ALA A 112 7.71 -3.50 0.28
CA ALA A 112 6.65 -4.51 0.18
C ALA A 112 6.28 -4.87 -1.27
N MET A 113 6.39 -3.92 -2.20
CA MET A 113 6.03 -4.04 -3.61
C MET A 113 7.13 -4.62 -4.52
N GLY A 114 8.28 -5.01 -3.93
CA GLY A 114 9.37 -5.67 -4.65
C GLY A 114 10.48 -4.74 -5.14
N GLY A 115 10.64 -3.55 -4.56
CA GLY A 115 11.73 -2.62 -4.88
C GLY A 115 13.02 -2.83 -4.10
N GLY A 116 13.07 -3.83 -3.22
CA GLY A 116 14.25 -4.19 -2.42
C GLY A 116 14.23 -3.62 -1.00
N LYS A 117 15.37 -3.76 -0.32
CA LYS A 117 15.57 -3.53 1.11
C LYS A 117 15.60 -2.03 1.48
N LEU A 118 14.45 -1.37 1.46
CA LEU A 118 14.33 0.07 1.74
C LEU A 118 13.81 0.37 3.14
N TYR A 119 13.03 -0.53 3.75
CA TYR A 119 12.40 -0.28 5.04
C TYR A 119 12.95 -1.19 6.14
N HIS A 120 14.07 -0.76 6.73
CA HIS A 120 14.75 -1.50 7.80
C HIS A 120 13.80 -1.79 8.97
N GLY A 121 13.83 -3.03 9.46
CA GLY A 121 12.95 -3.49 10.54
C GLY A 121 11.56 -3.95 10.07
N GLY A 122 11.21 -3.79 8.79
CA GLY A 122 10.02 -4.38 8.16
C GLY A 122 8.74 -4.20 8.98
N ASN A 123 7.94 -5.26 9.08
CA ASN A 123 6.66 -5.23 9.81
C ASN A 123 6.81 -4.96 11.32
N VAL A 124 7.94 -5.32 11.94
CA VAL A 124 8.20 -5.03 13.37
C VAL A 124 8.30 -3.52 13.60
N ARG A 125 9.02 -2.80 12.72
CA ARG A 125 9.13 -1.33 12.80
C ARG A 125 7.77 -0.66 12.58
N VAL A 126 6.97 -1.14 11.62
CA VAL A 126 5.61 -0.63 11.39
C VAL A 126 4.73 -0.83 12.63
N GLN A 127 4.74 -2.03 13.20
CA GLN A 127 3.95 -2.33 14.40
C GLN A 127 4.37 -1.46 15.58
N PHE A 128 5.67 -1.30 15.82
CA PHE A 128 6.17 -0.42 16.85
C PHE A 128 5.67 1.02 16.67
N HIS A 129 5.73 1.54 15.44
CA HIS A 129 5.25 2.89 15.13
C HIS A 129 3.74 3.03 15.42
N HIS A 130 2.91 2.07 15.02
CA HIS A 130 1.47 2.09 15.29
C HIS A 130 1.14 2.00 16.79
N GLN A 131 1.89 1.21 17.55
CA GLN A 131 1.65 1.03 18.98
C GLN A 131 2.10 2.21 19.83
N HIS A 132 3.19 2.89 19.45
CA HIS A 132 3.84 3.89 20.31
C HIS A 132 3.66 5.31 19.81
N ASN A 133 3.73 5.54 18.50
CA ASN A 133 3.77 6.88 17.92
C ASN A 133 2.39 7.30 17.39
N ALA A 134 1.73 6.41 16.65
CA ALA A 134 0.47 6.68 15.97
C ALA A 134 -0.76 6.07 16.69
N ARG A 135 -0.60 5.54 17.91
CA ARG A 135 -1.67 4.81 18.63
C ARG A 135 -3.02 5.51 18.67
N LYS A 136 -3.01 6.84 18.79
CA LYS A 136 -4.23 7.67 18.88
C LYS A 136 -5.09 7.63 17.61
N VAL A 137 -4.50 7.36 16.44
CA VAL A 137 -5.23 7.25 15.16
C VAL A 137 -5.41 5.80 14.70
N MET A 138 -4.95 4.81 15.49
CA MET A 138 -5.21 3.39 15.23
C MET A 138 -6.61 2.98 15.72
N THR A 139 -7.62 3.66 15.20
CA THR A 139 -9.05 3.49 15.50
C THR A 139 -9.84 3.42 14.19
N LEU A 140 -11.10 3.01 14.25
CA LEU A 140 -11.98 3.04 13.06
C LEU A 140 -12.04 4.44 12.43
N ALA A 141 -12.30 5.47 13.24
CA ALA A 141 -12.37 6.86 12.74
C ALA A 141 -11.03 7.31 12.12
N GLY A 142 -9.90 6.92 12.71
CA GLY A 142 -8.58 7.21 12.16
C GLY A 142 -8.32 6.50 10.83
N ALA A 143 -8.73 5.23 10.73
CA ALA A 143 -8.66 4.45 9.48
C ALA A 143 -9.54 5.06 8.38
N GLU A 144 -10.77 5.48 8.70
CA GLU A 144 -11.68 6.16 7.76
C GLU A 144 -11.08 7.48 7.27
N ARG A 145 -10.56 8.31 8.17
CA ARG A 145 -9.94 9.59 7.78
C ARG A 145 -8.65 9.40 6.98
N TRP A 146 -7.85 8.39 7.33
CA TRP A 146 -6.67 8.00 6.55
C TRP A 146 -7.06 7.57 5.13
N MET A 147 -8.07 6.71 5.00
CA MET A 147 -8.54 6.24 3.69
C MET A 147 -9.20 7.34 2.87
N HIS A 148 -9.89 8.29 3.50
CA HIS A 148 -10.41 9.47 2.82
C HIS A 148 -9.30 10.23 2.07
N HIS A 149 -8.20 10.53 2.75
CA HIS A 149 -7.05 11.22 2.13
C HIS A 149 -6.33 10.36 1.10
N MET A 150 -6.12 9.07 1.39
CA MET A 150 -5.43 8.17 0.47
C MET A 150 -6.22 7.94 -0.82
N ARG A 151 -7.56 7.83 -0.73
CA ARG A 151 -8.41 7.77 -1.92
C ARG A 151 -8.29 9.03 -2.76
N GLY A 152 -8.32 10.21 -2.13
CA GLY A 152 -8.08 11.47 -2.81
C GLY A 152 -6.76 11.46 -3.61
N ALA A 153 -5.68 10.96 -3.01
CA ALA A 153 -4.38 10.84 -3.67
C ALA A 153 -4.38 9.83 -4.84
N LEU A 154 -5.06 8.69 -4.68
CA LEU A 154 -5.20 7.67 -5.72
C LEU A 154 -6.17 8.07 -6.84
N ASP A 155 -7.14 8.92 -6.56
CA ASP A 155 -8.10 9.43 -7.56
C ASP A 155 -7.48 10.52 -8.43
N GLU A 156 -6.59 11.33 -7.86
CA GLU A 156 -5.85 12.37 -8.59
C GLU A 156 -4.67 11.83 -9.40
N TYR A 157 -4.09 10.69 -9.00
CA TYR A 157 -2.94 10.12 -9.70
C TYR A 157 -3.34 9.57 -11.08
N ASP A 158 -2.68 10.05 -12.15
CA ASP A 158 -2.90 9.56 -13.51
C ASP A 158 -2.29 8.16 -13.71
N PHE A 159 -3.10 7.12 -13.50
CA PHE A 159 -2.73 5.74 -13.78
C PHE A 159 -2.77 5.38 -15.27
N SER A 160 -3.39 6.20 -16.13
CA SER A 160 -3.53 5.89 -17.56
C SER A 160 -2.18 5.81 -18.28
N ARG A 161 -1.16 6.51 -17.75
CA ARG A 161 0.24 6.46 -18.20
C ARG A 161 0.85 5.06 -18.26
N PHE A 162 0.34 4.10 -17.47
CA PHE A 162 0.85 2.73 -17.44
C PHE A 162 0.14 1.80 -18.43
N ASN A 163 -1.00 2.22 -18.98
CA ASN A 163 -1.84 1.38 -19.83
C ASN A 163 -2.17 0.01 -19.19
N ASP A 164 -2.35 -0.04 -17.87
CA ASP A 164 -2.67 -1.24 -17.10
C ASP A 164 -3.70 -0.92 -16.00
N PRO A 165 -4.97 -1.32 -16.18
CA PRO A 165 -6.03 -0.98 -15.24
C PRO A 165 -5.89 -1.69 -13.89
N ARG A 166 -5.05 -2.73 -13.80
CA ARG A 166 -4.87 -3.51 -12.56
C ARG A 166 -4.07 -2.75 -11.51
N ILE A 167 -3.24 -1.76 -11.89
CA ILE A 167 -2.29 -1.12 -10.97
C ILE A 167 -3.01 -0.42 -9.81
N LYS A 168 -4.00 0.44 -10.10
CA LYS A 168 -4.76 1.14 -9.05
C LYS A 168 -5.50 0.15 -8.16
N LEU A 169 -6.15 -0.85 -8.75
CA LEU A 169 -6.87 -1.90 -8.02
C LEU A 169 -5.93 -2.73 -7.13
N CYS A 170 -4.72 -3.03 -7.60
CA CYS A 170 -3.71 -3.76 -6.85
C CYS A 170 -3.18 -2.95 -5.65
N ILE A 171 -3.00 -1.64 -5.81
CA ILE A 171 -2.65 -0.74 -4.70
C ILE A 171 -3.80 -0.69 -3.68
N LEU A 172 -5.04 -0.55 -4.13
CA LEU A 172 -6.21 -0.59 -3.25
C LEU A 172 -6.32 -1.93 -2.50
N GLU A 173 -6.06 -3.05 -3.16
CA GLU A 173 -6.05 -4.37 -2.52
C GLU A 173 -4.91 -4.51 -1.50
N PHE A 174 -3.73 -3.96 -1.81
CA PHE A 174 -2.63 -3.89 -0.85
C PHE A 174 -3.08 -3.14 0.42
N LEU A 175 -3.63 -1.93 0.25
CA LEU A 175 -4.14 -1.12 1.35
C LEU A 175 -5.24 -1.85 2.14
N ARG A 176 -6.17 -2.50 1.44
CA ARG A 176 -7.25 -3.30 2.02
C ARG A 176 -6.70 -4.39 2.92
N SER A 177 -5.73 -5.15 2.42
CA SER A 177 -5.08 -6.22 3.18
C SER A 177 -4.35 -5.70 4.41
N ARG A 178 -3.63 -4.57 4.30
CA ARG A 178 -2.97 -3.92 5.45
C ARG A 178 -3.99 -3.43 6.49
N MET A 179 -5.08 -2.84 6.04
CA MET A 179 -6.09 -2.26 6.90
C MET A 179 -6.86 -3.33 7.69
N LYS A 180 -7.14 -4.50 7.11
CA LYS A 180 -7.66 -5.67 7.83
C LYS A 180 -6.75 -6.09 8.98
N VAL A 181 -5.45 -6.17 8.71
CA VAL A 181 -4.44 -6.51 9.73
C VAL A 181 -4.42 -5.50 10.86
N TYR A 182 -4.54 -4.21 10.55
CA TYR A 182 -4.58 -3.18 11.58
C TYR A 182 -5.89 -3.19 12.37
N ALA A 183 -7.01 -3.52 11.73
CA ALA A 183 -8.31 -3.71 12.38
C ALA A 183 -8.22 -4.79 13.45
N ASP A 184 -7.69 -5.96 13.08
CA ASP A 184 -7.52 -7.10 13.98
C ASP A 184 -6.55 -6.77 15.12
N GLN A 185 -5.41 -6.13 14.82
CA GLN A 185 -4.38 -5.79 15.81
C GLN A 185 -4.84 -4.74 16.83
N HIS A 186 -5.74 -3.85 16.44
CA HIS A 186 -6.16 -2.71 17.26
C HIS A 186 -7.64 -2.80 17.72
N GLY A 187 -8.32 -3.91 17.42
CA GLY A 187 -9.62 -4.24 17.98
C GLY A 187 -10.78 -3.39 17.48
N TRP A 188 -10.73 -2.94 16.23
CA TRP A 188 -11.85 -2.24 15.58
C TRP A 188 -12.35 -3.02 14.36
N LYS A 189 -13.63 -2.83 14.00
CA LYS A 189 -14.26 -3.57 12.90
C LYS A 189 -13.81 -2.99 11.56
N PHE A 190 -13.24 -3.84 10.71
CA PHE A 190 -12.90 -3.48 9.34
C PHE A 190 -14.14 -3.05 8.54
N ASP A 191 -14.06 -1.90 7.87
CA ASP A 191 -15.11 -1.40 6.97
C ASP A 191 -14.70 -1.55 5.50
N GLU A 192 -15.35 -2.47 4.79
CA GLU A 192 -15.12 -2.73 3.36
C GLU A 192 -15.48 -1.52 2.49
N LYS A 193 -16.42 -0.66 2.93
CA LYS A 193 -16.89 0.50 2.15
C LYS A 193 -15.80 1.53 1.90
N ALA A 194 -14.78 1.57 2.75
CA ALA A 194 -13.62 2.44 2.55
C ALA A 194 -12.80 2.07 1.30
N PHE A 195 -12.97 0.85 0.76
CA PHE A 195 -12.20 0.30 -0.36
C PHE A 195 -13.01 0.04 -1.62
N THR A 196 -14.33 0.16 -1.56
CA THR A 196 -15.19 0.09 -2.75
C THR A 196 -15.48 1.48 -3.28
N ASP A 197 -15.58 1.61 -4.60
CA ASP A 197 -16.16 2.81 -5.18
C ASP A 197 -17.55 3.01 -4.59
N SER A 198 -17.84 4.24 -4.16
CA SER A 198 -19.22 4.62 -3.92
C SER A 198 -19.91 4.44 -5.27
N ALA A 199 -20.71 3.39 -5.41
CA ALA A 199 -21.59 3.26 -6.54
C ALA A 199 -22.47 4.52 -6.56
N ASN A 200 -22.16 5.43 -7.49
CA ASN A 200 -23.09 6.44 -7.94
C ASN A 200 -23.95 5.83 -9.04
#